data_AF-A0A1U7LW77-F1
#
_entry.id   AF-A0A1U7LW77-F1
#
_cell.length_a   1.000
_cell.length_b   1.000
_cell.length_c   1.000
_cell.angle_alpha   90.00
_cell.angle_beta   90.00
_cell.angle_gamma   90.00
#
_symmetry.space_group_name_H-M   'P 1'
#
loop_
_entity.id
_entity.type
_entity.pdbx_description
1 polymer ?
#
loop_
_entity_poly.entity_id
_entity_poly.type
_entity_poly.pdbx_seq_one_letter_code
_entity_poly.pdbx_strand_id
1 'polypeptide(L)'
;MPFKRTEIDIEDPSDPVTEELYSSWALFILVALLIVALFSSYYLQRRKIRAVHESVVSIFAGMVVGLIIRVSPGLRIQEKVSFHYSYFFNLLLPPIILNSGFELRQALFFRNIGTILTFALLGTFISAIVIGAIVYAWSLTGLEAVRMSFLDAMSVGATLSATDPVTVLSIFTQCKAGGFFFSEQGGGGLTGGRWTRSCTRSSLASRC
;
A
#
# COMPACT_ATOMS: atom_id res chain seq x y z
N MET A 1 -6.03 66.56 -7.54
CA MET A 1 -5.97 65.27 -8.26
C MET A 1 -5.20 64.29 -7.38
N PRO A 2 -5.79 63.14 -7.01
CA PRO A 2 -5.26 62.26 -5.97
C PRO A 2 -4.27 61.25 -6.55
N PHE A 3 -3.13 61.13 -5.89
CA PHE A 3 -2.22 60.00 -5.98
C PHE A 3 -2.46 59.15 -4.73
N LYS A 4 -3.45 58.24 -4.77
CA LYS A 4 -3.61 57.21 -3.73
C LYS A 4 -3.17 55.88 -4.35
N ARG A 5 -1.87 55.62 -4.17
CA ARG A 5 -1.18 54.39 -4.55
C ARG A 5 -1.86 53.23 -3.82
N THR A 6 -2.17 52.20 -4.58
CA THR A 6 -2.68 50.89 -4.16
C THR A 6 -1.92 50.39 -2.93
N GLU A 7 -2.51 50.52 -1.74
CA GLU A 7 -2.20 49.67 -0.59
C GLU A 7 -2.94 48.35 -0.85
N ILE A 8 -2.20 47.41 -1.44
CA ILE A 8 -2.53 46.00 -1.34
C ILE A 8 -2.05 45.63 0.06
N ASP A 9 -2.97 45.69 1.02
CA ASP A 9 -2.71 45.30 2.40
C ASP A 9 -2.30 43.82 2.41
N ILE A 10 -1.05 43.60 2.84
CA ILE A 10 -0.47 42.29 3.10
C ILE A 10 -0.86 41.91 4.53
N GLU A 11 -1.50 40.74 4.65
CA GLU A 11 -1.60 39.85 5.82
C GLU A 11 -2.30 40.39 7.10
N ASP A 12 -3.62 40.19 7.18
CA ASP A 12 -4.21 39.68 8.42
C ASP A 12 -3.95 38.15 8.47
N PRO A 13 -3.27 37.61 9.50
CA PRO A 13 -2.97 36.19 9.59
C PRO A 13 -4.17 35.34 10.08
N SER A 14 -5.40 35.86 10.08
CA SER A 14 -6.56 35.18 10.68
C SER A 14 -7.91 35.32 9.94
N ASP A 15 -7.91 35.44 8.61
CA ASP A 15 -9.16 35.34 7.83
C ASP A 15 -9.59 33.87 7.67
N PRO A 16 -10.74 33.42 8.22
CA PRO A 16 -11.22 32.04 8.08
C PRO A 16 -11.41 31.63 6.61
N VAL A 17 -11.67 32.61 5.74
CA VAL A 17 -11.83 32.42 4.29
C VAL A 17 -10.53 31.96 3.61
N THR A 18 -9.38 32.46 4.05
CA THR A 18 -8.08 32.06 3.45
C THR A 18 -7.71 30.64 3.87
N GLU A 19 -7.94 30.29 5.15
CA GLU A 19 -7.75 28.93 5.67
C GLU A 19 -8.66 27.89 5.01
N GLU A 20 -9.92 28.26 4.73
CA GLU A 20 -10.85 27.44 3.95
C GLU A 20 -10.38 27.24 2.51
N LEU A 21 -9.86 28.29 1.86
CA LEU A 21 -9.29 28.20 0.51
C LEU A 21 -8.08 27.27 0.46
N TYR A 22 -7.13 27.45 1.38
CA TYR A 22 -5.93 26.61 1.43
C TYR A 22 -6.27 25.15 1.73
N SER A 23 -7.27 24.89 2.55
CA SER A 23 -7.72 23.51 2.88
C SER A 23 -8.41 22.86 1.69
N SER A 24 -9.18 23.64 0.91
CA SER A 24 -9.79 23.17 -0.33
C SER A 24 -8.74 22.83 -1.39
N TRP A 25 -7.68 23.63 -1.51
CA TRP A 25 -6.57 23.38 -2.44
C TRP A 25 -5.74 22.16 -2.04
N ALA A 26 -5.52 21.96 -0.74
CA ALA A 26 -4.86 20.78 -0.22
C ALA A 26 -5.65 19.49 -0.52
N LEU A 27 -6.96 19.51 -0.30
CA LEU A 27 -7.85 18.39 -0.62
C LEU A 27 -7.80 18.10 -2.13
N PHE A 28 -7.89 19.13 -2.97
CA PHE A 28 -7.80 18.98 -4.42
C PHE A 28 -6.49 18.31 -4.86
N ILE A 29 -5.35 18.75 -4.32
CA ILE A 29 -4.03 18.17 -4.59
C ILE A 29 -3.96 16.72 -4.07
N LEU A 30 -4.50 16.43 -2.89
CA LEU A 30 -4.53 15.09 -2.31
C LEU A 30 -5.37 14.12 -3.16
N VAL A 31 -6.56 14.55 -3.60
CA VAL A 31 -7.42 13.74 -4.48
C VAL A 31 -6.78 13.58 -5.87
N ALA A 32 -6.13 14.62 -6.40
CA ALA A 32 -5.39 14.52 -7.66
C ALA A 32 -4.22 13.53 -7.56
N LEU A 33 -3.44 13.58 -6.46
CA LEU A 33 -2.37 12.60 -6.20
C LEU A 33 -2.92 11.18 -6.04
N LEU A 34 -4.08 11.02 -5.40
CA LEU A 34 -4.75 9.72 -5.27
C LEU A 34 -5.16 9.17 -6.65
N ILE A 35 -5.75 10.01 -7.49
CA ILE A 35 -6.15 9.65 -8.86
C ILE A 35 -4.91 9.29 -9.69
N VAL A 36 -3.81 10.05 -9.59
CA VAL A 36 -2.55 9.74 -10.28
C VAL A 36 -1.94 8.43 -9.77
N ALA A 37 -2.01 8.14 -8.47
CA ALA A 37 -1.53 6.88 -7.90
C ALA A 37 -2.36 5.68 -8.40
N LEU A 38 -3.69 5.81 -8.41
CA LEU A 38 -4.59 4.79 -8.94
C LEU A 38 -4.42 4.59 -10.45
N PHE A 39 -4.26 5.69 -11.19
CA PHE A 39 -4.02 5.65 -12.63
C PHE A 39 -2.66 5.06 -12.97
N SER A 40 -1.62 5.38 -12.20
CA SER A 40 -0.28 4.79 -12.31
C SER A 40 -0.34 3.27 -12.05
N SER A 41 -1.06 2.85 -11.01
CA SER A 41 -1.31 1.43 -10.71
C SER A 41 -2.03 0.73 -11.87
N TYR A 42 -3.10 1.34 -12.38
CA TYR A 42 -3.87 0.83 -13.52
C TYR A 42 -3.05 0.74 -14.82
N TYR A 43 -2.27 1.79 -15.11
CA TYR A 43 -1.41 1.85 -16.29
C TYR A 43 -0.31 0.80 -16.23
N LEU A 44 0.23 0.52 -15.04
CA LEU A 44 1.25 -0.50 -14.85
C LEU A 44 0.70 -1.92 -15.00
N GLN A 45 -0.52 -2.18 -14.51
CA GLN A 45 -1.25 -3.45 -14.74
C GLN A 45 -1.51 -3.72 -16.23
N ARG A 46 -1.80 -2.66 -17.00
CA ARG A 46 -2.00 -2.77 -18.46
C ARG A 46 -0.71 -3.08 -19.22
N ARG A 47 0.47 -2.69 -18.73
CA ARG A 47 1.73 -2.77 -19.49
C ARG A 47 2.43 -4.14 -19.47
N LYS A 48 2.00 -5.08 -18.62
CA LYS A 48 2.45 -6.50 -18.62
C LYS A 48 3.96 -6.73 -18.81
N ILE A 49 4.80 -5.86 -18.26
CA ILE A 49 6.27 -5.99 -18.35
C ILE A 49 6.73 -6.93 -17.23
N ARG A 50 6.92 -8.21 -17.55
CA ARG A 50 7.36 -9.28 -16.62
C ARG A 50 8.80 -9.14 -16.10
N ALA A 51 9.45 -7.98 -16.27
CA ALA A 51 10.86 -7.80 -15.93
C ALA A 51 11.11 -7.04 -14.62
N VAL A 52 10.12 -6.31 -14.09
CA VAL A 52 10.27 -5.55 -12.85
C VAL A 52 9.03 -5.77 -11.98
N HIS A 53 9.22 -6.11 -10.70
CA HIS A 53 8.15 -6.30 -9.73
C HIS A 53 7.18 -5.11 -9.73
N GLU A 54 5.90 -5.37 -9.97
CA GLU A 54 4.82 -4.37 -10.01
C GLU A 54 4.82 -3.48 -8.75
N SER A 55 5.06 -4.07 -7.58
CA SER A 55 5.17 -3.38 -6.30
C SER A 55 6.43 -2.53 -6.15
N VAL A 56 7.56 -2.91 -6.78
CA VAL A 56 8.81 -2.16 -6.67
C VAL A 56 8.72 -0.85 -7.46
N VAL A 57 8.05 -0.88 -8.62
CA VAL A 57 7.86 0.31 -9.45
C VAL A 57 6.97 1.33 -8.75
N SER A 58 5.89 0.91 -8.08
CA SER A 58 5.01 1.83 -7.35
C SER A 58 5.71 2.46 -6.13
N ILE A 59 6.51 1.66 -5.38
CA ILE A 59 7.33 2.17 -4.28
C ILE A 59 8.35 3.19 -4.80
N PHE A 60 9.04 2.88 -5.90
CA PHE A 60 10.04 3.78 -6.48
C PHE A 60 9.42 5.08 -7.00
N ALA A 61 8.27 5.01 -7.68
CA ALA A 61 7.54 6.19 -8.12
C ALA A 61 7.10 7.08 -6.94
N GLY A 62 6.60 6.47 -5.86
CA GLY A 62 6.25 7.20 -4.62
C GLY A 62 7.45 7.87 -3.98
N MET A 63 8.61 7.19 -3.96
CA MET A 63 9.87 7.75 -3.44
C MET A 63 10.33 8.95 -4.28
N VAL A 64 10.24 8.89 -5.60
CA VAL A 64 10.60 9.99 -6.50
C VAL A 64 9.68 11.19 -6.30
N VAL A 65 8.36 10.98 -6.23
CA VAL A 65 7.38 12.05 -5.97
C VAL A 65 7.60 12.68 -4.60
N GLY A 66 7.82 11.86 -3.55
CA GLY A 66 8.13 12.34 -2.21
C GLY A 66 9.44 13.15 -2.16
N LEU A 67 10.46 12.74 -2.92
CA LEU A 67 11.72 13.47 -3.02
C LEU A 67 11.54 14.82 -3.74
N ILE A 68 10.77 14.88 -4.82
CA ILE A 68 10.47 16.12 -5.57
C ILE A 68 9.76 17.15 -4.67
N ILE A 69 8.80 16.70 -3.85
CA ILE A 69 8.10 17.55 -2.88
C ILE A 69 9.05 18.05 -1.79
N ARG A 70 9.98 17.21 -1.32
CA ARG A 70 10.96 17.59 -0.29
C ARG A 70 12.02 18.57 -0.81
N VAL A 71 12.40 18.46 -2.08
CA VAL A 71 13.41 19.34 -2.71
C VAL A 71 12.83 20.70 -3.11
N SER A 72 11.52 20.81 -3.33
CA SER A 72 10.88 22.08 -3.69
C SER A 72 10.76 22.99 -2.44
N PRO A 73 11.40 24.18 -2.42
CA PRO A 73 11.37 25.11 -1.29
C PRO A 73 10.05 25.89 -1.24
N GLY A 74 8.94 25.19 -0.98
CA GLY A 74 7.63 25.77 -0.71
C GLY A 74 7.24 25.50 0.74
N LEU A 75 7.68 26.35 1.67
CA LEU A 75 7.53 26.19 3.14
C LEU A 75 6.08 26.03 3.65
N ARG A 76 5.05 26.08 2.80
CA ARG A 76 3.63 26.01 3.22
C ARG A 76 2.83 24.85 2.61
N ILE A 77 3.40 24.13 1.65
CA ILE A 77 2.73 23.01 0.96
C ILE A 77 3.02 21.68 1.68
N GLN A 78 4.12 21.62 2.44
CA GLN A 78 4.61 20.40 3.06
C GLN A 78 3.70 19.88 4.20
N GLU A 79 3.05 20.80 4.94
CA GLU A 79 2.18 20.44 6.06
C GLU A 79 0.79 19.98 5.59
N LYS A 80 0.25 20.57 4.51
CA LYS A 80 -1.04 20.18 3.94
C LYS A 80 -0.99 18.96 3.01
N VAL A 81 0.20 18.60 2.51
CA VAL A 81 0.43 17.32 1.80
C VAL A 81 0.73 16.17 2.77
N SER A 82 0.73 16.41 4.09
CA SER A 82 0.74 15.32 5.05
C SER A 82 -0.54 14.50 4.91
N PHE A 83 -0.40 13.26 4.45
CA PHE A 83 -1.53 12.37 4.22
C PHE A 83 -2.24 12.09 5.54
N HIS A 84 -3.45 12.63 5.71
CA HIS A 84 -4.31 12.29 6.84
C HIS A 84 -4.74 10.82 6.74
N TYR A 85 -4.07 9.96 7.53
CA TYR A 85 -4.32 8.53 7.61
C TYR A 85 -5.79 8.19 7.87
N SER A 86 -6.51 9.05 8.60
CA SER A 86 -7.94 8.86 8.90
C SER A 86 -8.82 8.79 7.65
N TYR A 87 -8.56 9.59 6.60
CA TYR A 87 -9.34 9.50 5.37
C TYR A 87 -9.03 8.24 4.57
N PHE A 88 -7.74 7.83 4.53
CA PHE A 88 -7.34 6.57 3.91
C PHE A 88 -7.99 5.36 4.63
N PHE A 89 -7.91 5.32 5.96
CA PHE A 89 -8.46 4.24 6.77
C PHE A 89 -9.99 4.19 6.70
N ASN A 90 -10.68 5.34 6.73
CA ASN A 90 -12.15 5.37 6.74
C ASN A 90 -12.78 5.21 5.35
N LEU A 91 -12.11 5.62 4.26
CA LEU A 91 -12.70 5.60 2.92
C LEU A 91 -12.17 4.47 2.02
N LEU A 92 -10.87 4.16 2.07
CA LEU A 92 -10.25 3.19 1.15
C LEU A 92 -10.19 1.79 1.74
N LEU A 93 -9.95 1.70 3.05
CA LEU A 93 -9.78 0.41 3.72
C LEU A 93 -11.06 -0.45 3.73
N PRO A 94 -12.28 0.10 4.00
CA PRO A 94 -13.49 -0.72 4.04
C PRO A 94 -13.84 -1.38 2.70
N PRO A 95 -13.82 -0.68 1.55
CA PRO A 95 -14.05 -1.32 0.25
C PRO A 95 -13.00 -2.39 -0.10
N ILE A 96 -11.72 -2.17 0.26
CA ILE A 96 -10.64 -3.13 -0.03
C ILE A 96 -10.81 -4.41 0.79
N ILE A 97 -11.05 -4.29 2.10
CA ILE A 97 -11.32 -5.45 2.96
C ILE A 97 -12.57 -6.18 2.48
N LEU A 98 -13.62 -5.43 2.13
CA LEU A 98 -14.89 -6.02 1.73
C LEU A 98 -14.76 -6.80 0.41
N ASN A 99 -14.15 -6.21 -0.61
CA ASN A 99 -13.92 -6.87 -1.90
C ASN A 99 -13.09 -8.15 -1.73
N SER A 100 -11.99 -8.05 -0.98
CA SER A 100 -11.11 -9.20 -0.71
C SER A 100 -11.80 -10.26 0.17
N GLY A 101 -12.68 -9.83 1.08
CA GLY A 101 -13.50 -10.70 1.92
C GLY A 101 -14.57 -11.49 1.14
N PHE A 102 -15.14 -10.87 0.09
CA PHE A 102 -16.17 -11.50 -0.75
C PHE A 102 -15.62 -12.57 -1.70
N GLU A 103 -14.39 -12.44 -2.19
CA GLU A 103 -13.76 -13.45 -3.06
C GLU A 103 -13.43 -14.76 -2.32
N LEU A 104 -13.48 -14.76 -0.99
CA LEU A 104 -13.13 -15.90 -0.17
C LEU A 104 -14.27 -16.92 -0.08
N ARG A 105 -13.93 -18.21 -0.21
CA ARG A 105 -14.88 -19.31 -0.01
C ARG A 105 -15.25 -19.45 1.46
N GLN A 106 -16.25 -18.69 1.88
CA GLN A 106 -16.72 -18.57 3.26
C GLN A 106 -16.94 -19.93 3.94
N ALA A 107 -17.55 -20.90 3.26
CA ALA A 107 -17.85 -22.21 3.84
C ALA A 107 -16.60 -23.03 4.27
N LEU A 108 -15.48 -22.95 3.53
CA LEU A 108 -14.25 -23.65 3.93
C LEU A 108 -13.47 -22.89 5.00
N PHE A 109 -13.55 -21.55 4.97
CA PHE A 109 -12.94 -20.66 5.95
C PHE A 109 -13.55 -20.89 7.33
N PHE A 110 -14.89 -20.84 7.44
CA PHE A 110 -15.61 -21.03 8.71
C PHE A 110 -15.38 -22.41 9.34
N ARG A 111 -15.15 -23.46 8.53
CA ARG A 111 -14.86 -24.80 9.03
C ARG A 111 -13.45 -24.96 9.63
N ASN A 112 -12.51 -24.09 9.25
CA ASN A 112 -11.09 -24.20 9.66
C ASN A 112 -10.56 -22.90 10.31
N ILE A 113 -11.43 -22.03 10.83
CA ILE A 113 -11.05 -20.77 11.49
C ILE A 113 -9.99 -20.99 12.56
N GLY A 114 -10.13 -22.04 13.37
CA GLY A 114 -9.20 -22.32 14.46
C GLY A 114 -7.76 -22.45 13.98
N THR A 115 -7.51 -23.25 12.94
CA THR A 115 -6.16 -23.44 12.38
C THR A 115 -5.62 -22.17 11.73
N ILE A 116 -6.47 -21.39 11.06
CA ILE A 116 -6.07 -20.13 10.42
C ILE A 116 -5.68 -19.11 11.50
N LEU A 117 -6.48 -19.00 12.56
CA LEU A 117 -6.26 -18.07 13.64
C LEU A 117 -5.04 -18.44 14.47
N THR A 118 -4.82 -19.73 14.76
CA THR A 118 -3.61 -20.17 15.46
C THR A 118 -2.37 -19.95 14.60
N PHE A 119 -2.43 -20.23 13.30
CA PHE A 119 -1.30 -19.96 12.40
C PHE A 119 -1.00 -18.45 12.30
N ALA A 120 -2.05 -17.61 12.19
CA ALA A 120 -1.89 -16.17 12.15
C ALA A 120 -1.33 -15.62 13.46
N LEU A 121 -1.95 -15.91 14.61
CA LEU A 121 -1.52 -15.36 15.90
C LEU A 121 -0.17 -15.92 16.36
N LEU A 122 0.05 -17.22 16.23
CA LEU A 122 1.30 -17.85 16.66
C LEU A 122 2.45 -17.50 15.71
N GLY A 123 2.17 -17.42 14.41
CA GLY A 123 3.13 -16.99 13.39
C GLY A 123 3.56 -15.54 13.57
N THR A 124 2.60 -14.62 13.82
CA THR A 124 2.94 -13.21 14.08
C THR A 124 3.63 -13.04 15.43
N PHE A 125 3.24 -13.78 16.47
CA PHE A 125 3.89 -13.70 17.77
C PHE A 125 5.37 -14.13 17.71
N ILE A 126 5.65 -15.27 17.09
CA ILE A 126 7.03 -15.76 16.93
C ILE A 126 7.83 -14.79 16.05
N SER A 127 7.26 -14.33 14.94
CA SER A 127 7.94 -13.41 14.02
C SER A 127 8.23 -12.05 14.67
N ALA A 128 7.31 -11.53 15.49
CA ALA A 128 7.52 -10.30 16.26
C ALA A 128 8.70 -10.43 17.24
N ILE A 129 8.79 -11.56 17.96
CA ILE A 129 9.92 -11.83 18.88
C ILE A 129 11.23 -11.94 18.10
N VAL A 130 11.24 -12.68 16.99
CA VAL A 130 12.47 -12.88 16.18
C VAL A 130 12.95 -11.55 15.60
N ILE A 131 12.07 -10.77 14.96
CA ILE A 131 12.42 -9.47 14.39
C ILE A 131 12.83 -8.49 15.50
N GLY A 132 12.08 -8.44 16.60
CA GLY A 132 12.40 -7.59 17.75
C GLY A 132 13.76 -7.92 18.38
N ALA A 133 14.10 -9.20 18.51
CA ALA A 133 15.39 -9.66 19.01
C ALA A 133 16.54 -9.33 18.04
N ILE A 134 16.33 -9.46 16.73
CA ILE A 134 17.32 -9.07 15.70
C ILE A 134 17.58 -7.57 15.75
N VAL A 135 16.53 -6.74 15.83
CA VAL A 135 16.66 -5.27 15.93
C VAL A 135 17.36 -4.88 17.23
N TYR A 136 17.02 -5.53 18.35
CA TYR A 136 17.69 -5.30 19.62
C TYR A 136 19.18 -5.69 19.57
N ALA A 137 19.51 -6.86 19.00
CA ALA A 137 20.89 -7.30 18.81
C ALA A 137 21.68 -6.35 17.89
N TRP A 138 21.03 -5.85 16.83
CA TRP A 138 21.62 -4.85 15.94
C TRP A 138 21.90 -3.54 16.68
N SER A 139 20.99 -3.11 17.56
CA SER A 139 21.19 -1.91 18.39
C SER A 139 22.39 -2.02 19.34
N LEU A 140 22.78 -3.23 19.75
CA LEU A 140 23.96 -3.46 20.59
C LEU A 140 25.29 -3.31 19.82
N THR A 141 25.27 -3.38 18.49
CA THR A 141 26.48 -3.21 17.65
C THR A 141 26.97 -1.77 17.56
N GLY A 142 26.25 -0.80 18.16
CA GLY A 142 26.72 0.56 18.40
C GLY A 142 26.84 1.45 17.15
N LEU A 143 26.28 1.03 16.01
CA LEU A 143 26.33 1.77 14.74
C LEU A 143 25.46 3.04 14.75
N GLU A 144 24.47 3.12 15.63
CA GLU A 144 23.57 4.27 15.79
C GLU A 144 23.69 4.78 17.23
N ALA A 145 23.96 6.07 17.44
CA ALA A 145 24.11 6.69 18.77
C ALA A 145 22.79 6.79 19.59
N VAL A 146 21.78 6.00 19.23
CA VAL A 146 20.46 5.97 19.88
C VAL A 146 20.34 4.66 20.66
N ARG A 147 20.30 4.76 21.99
CA ARG A 147 20.00 3.62 22.87
C ARG A 147 18.53 3.25 22.70
N MET A 148 18.23 2.32 21.80
CA MET A 148 16.88 1.77 21.68
C MET A 148 16.60 0.85 22.88
N SER A 149 15.50 1.11 23.59
CA SER A 149 15.06 0.22 24.65
C SER A 149 14.60 -1.12 24.06
N PHE A 150 14.62 -2.19 24.86
CA PHE A 150 14.04 -3.48 24.45
C PHE A 150 12.57 -3.33 24.05
N LEU A 151 11.83 -2.43 24.71
CA LEU A 151 10.43 -2.13 24.37
C LEU A 151 10.29 -1.47 22.99
N ASP A 152 11.22 -0.60 22.61
CA ASP A 152 11.20 0.06 21.29
C ASP A 152 11.48 -0.96 20.19
N ALA A 153 12.48 -1.82 20.38
CA ALA A 153 12.79 -2.91 19.45
C ALA A 153 11.61 -3.90 19.31
N MET A 154 10.94 -4.23 20.41
CA MET A 154 9.74 -5.08 20.39
C MET A 154 8.55 -4.41 19.69
N SER A 155 8.37 -3.09 19.83
CA SER A 155 7.29 -2.38 19.10
C SER A 155 7.53 -2.41 17.59
N VAL A 156 8.77 -2.22 17.14
CA VAL A 156 9.16 -2.36 15.73
C VAL A 156 8.94 -3.79 15.24
N GLY A 157 9.33 -4.80 16.03
CA GLY A 157 9.09 -6.20 15.71
C GLY A 157 7.61 -6.53 15.56
N ALA A 158 6.76 -6.01 16.45
CA ALA A 158 5.31 -6.20 16.41
C ALA A 158 4.68 -5.53 15.17
N THR A 159 5.09 -4.30 14.82
CA THR A 159 4.57 -3.61 13.63
C THR A 159 4.97 -4.32 12.33
N LEU A 160 6.23 -4.78 12.22
CA LEU A 160 6.71 -5.48 11.03
C LEU A 160 6.09 -6.88 10.89
N SER A 161 5.70 -7.49 11.99
CA SER A 161 5.09 -8.82 11.98
C SER A 161 3.58 -8.82 11.76
N ALA A 162 2.91 -7.66 11.77
CA ALA A 162 1.48 -7.59 11.50
C ALA A 162 1.20 -7.99 10.04
N THR A 163 0.74 -9.22 9.83
CA THR A 163 0.37 -9.75 8.52
C THR A 163 -1.15 -9.79 8.36
N ASP A 164 -1.67 -9.28 7.23
CA ASP A 164 -3.10 -9.33 6.92
C ASP A 164 -3.50 -10.74 6.43
N PRO A 165 -4.31 -11.51 7.19
CA PRO A 165 -4.71 -12.86 6.79
C PRO A 165 -5.56 -12.87 5.52
N VAL A 166 -6.26 -11.77 5.23
CA VAL A 166 -7.08 -11.61 4.02
C VAL A 166 -6.20 -11.64 2.76
N THR A 167 -5.06 -10.95 2.80
CA THR A 167 -4.07 -10.92 1.71
C THR A 167 -3.40 -12.28 1.53
N VAL A 168 -3.03 -12.96 2.64
CA VAL A 168 -2.46 -14.30 2.56
C VAL A 168 -3.46 -15.29 1.97
N LEU A 169 -4.73 -15.18 2.34
CA LEU A 169 -5.75 -16.10 1.88
C LEU A 169 -6.11 -15.89 0.39
N SER A 170 -6.12 -14.64 -0.09
CA SER A 170 -6.32 -14.34 -1.52
C SER A 170 -5.14 -14.78 -2.39
N ILE A 171 -3.90 -14.75 -1.86
CA ILE A 171 -2.74 -15.33 -2.52
C ILE A 171 -2.85 -16.87 -2.53
N PHE A 172 -3.27 -17.48 -1.42
CA PHE A 172 -3.37 -18.94 -1.33
C PHE A 172 -4.43 -19.52 -2.26
N THR A 173 -5.57 -18.84 -2.45
CA THR A 173 -6.60 -19.26 -3.42
C THR A 173 -6.10 -19.15 -4.87
N GLN A 174 -5.36 -18.09 -5.21
CA GLN A 174 -4.70 -17.94 -6.50
C GLN A 174 -3.61 -18.99 -6.73
N CYS A 175 -2.75 -19.25 -5.73
CA CYS A 175 -1.74 -20.29 -5.77
C CYS A 175 -2.34 -21.69 -5.85
N LYS A 176 -3.50 -21.97 -5.24
CA LYS A 176 -4.17 -23.27 -5.40
C LYS A 176 -4.79 -23.43 -6.80
N ALA A 177 -5.26 -22.34 -7.40
CA ALA A 177 -5.76 -22.33 -8.78
C ALA A 177 -4.62 -22.44 -9.82
N GLY A 178 -3.45 -21.86 -9.54
CA GLY A 178 -2.27 -21.88 -10.42
C GLY A 178 -1.23 -22.96 -10.11
N GLY A 179 -1.27 -23.57 -8.93
CA GLY A 179 -0.24 -24.49 -8.40
C GLY A 179 -0.32 -25.91 -8.98
N PHE A 180 -1.41 -26.25 -9.66
CA PHE A 180 -1.43 -27.42 -10.53
C PHE A 180 -0.65 -27.17 -11.84
N PHE A 181 -0.56 -25.91 -12.30
CA PHE A 181 0.08 -25.58 -13.58
C PHE A 181 1.59 -25.33 -13.52
N PHE A 182 2.19 -25.15 -12.32
CA PHE A 182 3.63 -24.88 -12.19
C PHE A 182 4.47 -26.10 -11.75
N SER A 183 3.83 -27.18 -11.29
CA SER A 183 4.53 -28.44 -10.99
C SER A 183 4.71 -29.34 -12.22
N GLU A 184 4.03 -29.06 -13.34
CA GLU A 184 4.15 -29.83 -14.60
C GLU A 184 5.01 -29.14 -15.69
N GLN A 185 5.63 -27.99 -15.40
CA GLN A 185 6.47 -27.29 -16.38
C GLN A 185 7.92 -27.08 -15.90
N GLY A 186 8.40 -27.97 -15.03
CA GLY A 186 9.78 -28.01 -14.53
C GLY A 186 10.59 -29.22 -14.99
N GLY A 187 10.03 -30.13 -15.81
CA GLY A 187 10.74 -31.31 -16.29
C GLY A 187 10.21 -31.80 -17.62
N GLY A 188 11.01 -31.67 -18.68
CA GLY A 188 10.78 -32.31 -19.98
C GLY A 188 10.67 -31.32 -21.13
N GLY A 189 11.65 -31.40 -22.04
CA GLY A 189 11.76 -30.53 -23.21
C GLY A 189 10.75 -30.82 -24.32
N LEU A 190 10.85 -29.95 -25.34
CA LEU A 190 10.45 -30.17 -26.72
C LEU A 190 8.97 -30.57 -26.94
N THR A 191 8.13 -29.59 -27.31
CA THR A 191 7.41 -29.54 -28.60
C THR A 191 6.15 -28.66 -28.52
N GLY A 192 5.94 -27.86 -29.57
CA GLY A 192 4.62 -27.71 -30.20
C GLY A 192 3.55 -26.91 -29.47
N GLY A 193 3.35 -25.66 -29.90
CA GLY A 193 2.31 -24.77 -29.41
C GLY A 193 0.88 -25.30 -29.55
N ARG A 194 0.10 -25.17 -28.47
CA ARG A 194 -1.38 -25.11 -28.47
C ARG A 194 -1.95 -24.70 -27.10
N TRP A 195 -1.55 -23.55 -26.54
CA TRP A 195 -2.13 -23.07 -25.26
C TRP A 195 -2.48 -21.58 -25.20
N THR A 196 -2.52 -20.88 -26.34
CA THR A 196 -2.85 -19.44 -26.39
C THR A 196 -4.31 -19.11 -26.73
N ARG A 197 -5.25 -20.08 -26.75
CA ARG A 197 -6.66 -19.83 -27.14
C ARG A 197 -7.75 -20.12 -26.09
N SER A 198 -7.42 -20.34 -24.82
CA SER A 198 -8.46 -20.58 -23.79
C SER A 198 -8.66 -19.44 -22.78
N CYS A 199 -7.96 -18.31 -22.94
CA CYS A 199 -8.06 -17.18 -22.00
C CYS A 199 -8.95 -16.01 -22.50
N THR A 200 -9.74 -16.23 -23.55
CA THR A 200 -10.65 -15.21 -24.14
C THR A 200 -12.13 -15.62 -24.05
N ARG A 201 -12.48 -16.55 -23.14
CA ARG A 201 -13.87 -17.02 -22.96
C ARG A 201 -14.40 -16.96 -21.53
N SER A 202 -13.74 -16.24 -20.63
CA SER A 202 -14.26 -15.95 -19.28
C SER A 202 -14.84 -14.54 -19.11
N SER A 203 -14.77 -13.68 -20.14
CA SER A 203 -15.34 -12.32 -20.10
C SER A 203 -16.83 -12.24 -20.47
N LEU A 204 -17.54 -13.37 -20.65
CA LEU A 204 -18.95 -13.38 -21.09
C LEU A 204 -19.94 -14.02 -20.12
N ALA A 205 -19.52 -14.41 -18.90
CA ALA A 205 -20.40 -15.10 -17.94
C ALA A 205 -20.77 -14.28 -16.69
N SER A 206 -20.57 -12.97 -16.69
CA SER A 206 -21.02 -12.05 -15.63
C SER A 206 -22.17 -11.16 -16.12
N ARG A 207 -23.19 -11.80 -16.69
CA ARG A 207 -24.56 -11.27 -16.86
C ARG A 207 -25.53 -12.38 -16.47
N CYS A 208 -25.80 -12.48 -15.17
CA CYS A 208 -27.04 -12.87 -14.50
C CYS A 208 -26.73 -13.08 -13.01
#